data_AF-A0A0F9GRZ3-F1
#
_entry.id   AF-A0A0F9GRZ3-F1
#
_cell.length_a   1.000
_cell.length_b   1.000
_cell.length_c   1.000
_cell.angle_alpha   90.00
_cell.angle_beta   90.00
_cell.angle_gamma   90.00
#
_symmetry.space_group_name_H-M   'P 1'
#
loop_
_entity.id
_entity.type
_entity.pdbx_description
1 polymer ?
#
loop_
_entity_poly.entity_id
_entity_poly.type
_entity_poly.pdbx_seq_one_letter_code
_entity_poly.pdbx_strand_id
1 'polypeptide(L)'
;MSKKSALNIPLNKYLEEVKDQVNLLWKHPTFSNWRKSQKLKAEDLIIINNSFLLRNDKKTSKNERYIGLKMKDDETYEIMIVRKKINTDFKKISSKSKESYKLSNIEKEINEQFNELGKIVFILVGKKIQEDIIEKEINHKSLKKITWDSSIHKPFILDKANLSIKNPYSIEFLPSLYQFLSDNGIDSATIEKLSNKIENGIKF
;
A
#
# COMPACT_ATOMS: atom_id res chain seq x y z
N MET A 1 -1.56 5.61 -33.34
CA MET A 1 -0.92 4.72 -32.32
C MET A 1 -1.85 4.65 -31.11
N SER A 2 -2.48 3.49 -30.91
CA SER A 2 -3.44 3.26 -29.83
C SER A 2 -2.71 3.17 -28.48
N LYS A 3 -3.07 4.03 -27.53
CA LYS A 3 -2.62 3.95 -26.14
C LYS A 3 -3.19 2.65 -25.56
N LYS A 4 -2.34 1.62 -25.38
CA LYS A 4 -2.71 0.42 -24.63
C LYS A 4 -3.19 0.86 -23.24
N SER A 5 -4.48 0.63 -22.98
CA SER A 5 -5.13 0.92 -21.71
C SER A 5 -4.42 0.15 -20.58
N ALA A 6 -4.08 0.88 -19.53
CA ALA A 6 -3.59 0.35 -18.27
C ALA A 6 -4.51 -0.79 -17.78
N LEU A 7 -3.89 -1.82 -17.20
CA LEU A 7 -4.48 -2.83 -16.30
C LEU A 7 -6.01 -2.93 -16.39
N ASN A 8 -6.50 -3.87 -17.20
CA ASN A 8 -7.91 -4.20 -17.31
C ASN A 8 -8.35 -4.97 -16.05
N ILE A 9 -8.23 -4.32 -14.89
CA ILE A 9 -8.88 -4.75 -13.65
C ILE A 9 -10.37 -4.62 -13.95
N PRO A 10 -11.19 -5.67 -13.79
CA PRO A 10 -12.59 -5.59 -14.15
C PRO A 10 -13.30 -4.66 -13.14
N LEU A 11 -13.30 -3.36 -13.44
CA LEU A 11 -14.06 -2.32 -12.74
C LEU A 11 -15.48 -2.81 -12.46
N ASN A 12 -16.07 -3.47 -13.45
CA ASN A 12 -17.37 -4.11 -13.38
C ASN A 12 -17.48 -5.10 -12.22
N LYS A 13 -16.47 -5.95 -11.98
CA LYS A 13 -16.49 -6.91 -10.86
C LYS A 13 -16.62 -6.19 -9.51
N TYR A 14 -15.83 -5.14 -9.29
CA TYR A 14 -15.88 -4.38 -8.03
C TYR A 14 -17.17 -3.59 -7.89
N LEU A 15 -17.69 -3.04 -8.98
CA LEU A 15 -18.98 -2.36 -8.99
C LEU A 15 -20.11 -3.32 -8.63
N GLU A 16 -20.14 -4.51 -9.24
CA GLU A 16 -21.13 -5.54 -8.91
C GLU A 16 -20.99 -6.00 -7.46
N GLU A 17 -19.77 -6.20 -6.96
CA GLU A 17 -19.54 -6.56 -5.57
C GLU A 17 -20.04 -5.48 -4.59
N VAL A 18 -19.80 -4.19 -4.88
CA VAL A 18 -20.36 -3.11 -4.06
C VAL A 18 -21.89 -3.08 -4.14
N LYS A 19 -22.48 -3.24 -5.33
CA LYS A 19 -23.94 -3.30 -5.49
C LYS A 19 -24.53 -4.46 -4.69
N ASP A 20 -23.91 -5.64 -4.73
CA ASP A 20 -24.35 -6.81 -3.98
C ASP A 20 -24.31 -6.57 -2.47
N GLN A 21 -23.22 -6.02 -1.95
CA GLN A 21 -23.11 -5.68 -0.52
C GLN A 21 -24.13 -4.63 -0.10
N VAL A 22 -24.36 -3.60 -0.92
CA VAL A 22 -25.38 -2.58 -0.67
C VAL A 22 -26.79 -3.20 -0.71
N ASN A 23 -27.06 -4.11 -1.65
CA ASN A 23 -28.34 -4.82 -1.75
C ASN A 23 -28.59 -5.74 -0.56
N LEU A 24 -27.55 -6.42 -0.06
CA LEU A 24 -27.62 -7.21 1.17
C LEU A 24 -27.94 -6.32 2.37
N LEU A 25 -27.26 -5.17 2.50
CA LEU A 25 -27.57 -4.19 3.55
C LEU A 25 -28.99 -3.64 3.41
N TRP A 26 -29.46 -3.36 2.19
CA TRP A 26 -30.80 -2.82 1.91
C TRP A 26 -31.91 -3.72 2.48
N LYS A 27 -31.70 -5.03 2.39
CA LYS A 27 -32.60 -6.09 2.89
C LYS A 27 -32.36 -6.43 4.37
N HIS A 28 -31.24 -5.99 4.96
CA HIS A 28 -30.90 -6.34 6.32
C HIS A 28 -31.92 -5.75 7.32
N PRO A 29 -32.44 -6.55 8.30
CA PRO A 29 -33.50 -6.10 9.20
C PRO A 29 -33.18 -4.80 9.95
N THR A 30 -31.95 -4.68 10.48
CA THR A 30 -31.51 -3.47 11.20
C THR A 30 -31.60 -2.22 10.33
N PHE A 31 -31.15 -2.32 9.07
CA PHE A 31 -31.15 -1.18 8.16
C PHE A 31 -32.56 -0.87 7.65
N SER A 32 -33.35 -1.90 7.31
CA SER A 32 -34.76 -1.77 6.95
C SER A 32 -35.58 -1.07 8.04
N ASN A 33 -35.45 -1.50 9.29
CA ASN A 33 -36.13 -0.89 10.44
C ASN A 33 -35.69 0.56 10.65
N TRP A 34 -34.38 0.82 10.56
CA TRP A 34 -33.87 2.18 10.60
C TRP A 34 -34.48 3.03 9.49
N ARG A 35 -34.43 2.61 8.22
CA ARG A 35 -34.99 3.35 7.07
C ARG A 35 -36.47 3.69 7.24
N LYS A 36 -37.29 2.74 7.68
CA LYS A 36 -38.73 2.93 7.91
C LYS A 36 -39.00 4.06 8.91
N SER A 37 -38.11 4.26 9.89
CA SER A 37 -38.24 5.37 10.86
C SER A 37 -37.90 6.75 10.28
N GLN A 38 -37.20 6.83 9.15
CA GLN A 38 -36.61 8.08 8.64
C GLN A 38 -37.49 8.86 7.65
N LYS A 39 -38.62 8.30 7.21
CA LYS A 39 -39.52 8.88 6.17
C LYS A 39 -38.74 9.43 4.97
N LEU A 40 -38.15 8.52 4.18
CA LEU A 40 -37.33 8.87 3.02
C LEU A 40 -38.15 9.53 1.92
N LYS A 41 -37.50 10.40 1.14
CA LYS A 41 -38.06 11.08 -0.03
C LYS A 41 -37.03 11.06 -1.15
N ALA A 42 -37.51 11.29 -2.37
CA ALA A 42 -36.64 11.57 -3.50
C ALA A 42 -35.61 12.65 -3.15
N GLU A 43 -34.38 12.47 -3.64
CA GLU A 43 -33.20 13.29 -3.40
C GLU A 43 -32.67 13.30 -1.95
N ASP A 44 -33.30 12.60 -0.99
CA ASP A 44 -32.66 12.35 0.30
C ASP A 44 -31.40 11.49 0.09
N LEU A 45 -30.41 11.68 0.96
CA LEU A 45 -29.16 10.94 0.93
C LEU A 45 -29.00 10.12 2.20
N ILE A 46 -28.73 8.83 2.06
CA ILE A 46 -28.34 7.96 3.17
C ILE A 46 -26.84 7.75 3.10
N ILE A 47 -26.10 8.05 4.17
CA ILE A 47 -24.67 7.74 4.27
C ILE A 47 -24.49 6.51 5.14
N ILE A 48 -23.68 5.57 4.68
CA ILE A 48 -23.34 4.31 5.37
C ILE A 48 -21.91 4.39 5.88
N ASN A 49 -21.70 4.02 7.15
CA ASN A 49 -20.39 4.08 7.78
C ASN A 49 -19.50 2.91 7.32
N ASN A 50 -18.29 3.25 6.87
CA ASN A 50 -17.28 2.28 6.43
C ASN A 50 -16.78 1.34 7.56
N SER A 51 -17.06 1.67 8.83
CA SER A 51 -16.62 0.89 9.98
C SER A 51 -17.34 -0.45 10.15
N PHE A 52 -18.38 -0.72 9.34
CA PHE A 52 -19.12 -1.97 9.36
C PHE A 52 -18.34 -3.15 8.76
N LEU A 53 -17.21 -2.90 8.08
CA LEU A 53 -16.61 -3.89 7.19
C LEU A 53 -15.47 -4.75 7.74
N LEU A 54 -14.73 -4.39 8.80
CA LEU A 54 -13.72 -5.26 9.46
C LEU A 54 -12.99 -4.46 10.56
N ARG A 55 -12.90 -4.98 11.78
CA ARG A 55 -11.94 -4.49 12.79
C ARG A 55 -11.29 -5.64 13.55
N ASN A 56 -10.10 -6.03 13.10
CA ASN A 56 -9.07 -6.61 13.95
C ASN A 56 -8.03 -5.51 14.24
N ASP A 57 -8.08 -4.94 15.43
CA ASP A 57 -7.00 -4.28 16.21
C ASP A 57 -5.92 -3.43 15.51
N LYS A 58 -6.24 -2.66 14.47
CA LYS A 58 -5.32 -1.63 13.93
C LYS A 58 -5.97 -0.26 13.85
N LYS A 59 -5.26 0.77 14.36
CA LYS A 59 -5.60 2.19 14.18
C LYS A 59 -5.48 2.55 12.69
N THR A 60 -6.58 2.43 11.96
CA THR A 60 -6.67 2.91 10.58
C THR A 60 -7.02 4.40 10.57
N SER A 61 -6.37 5.20 9.73
CA SER A 61 -6.89 6.53 9.37
C SER A 61 -8.28 6.34 8.74
N LYS A 62 -9.29 7.03 9.27
CA LYS A 62 -10.65 6.92 8.73
C LYS A 62 -10.66 7.50 7.31
N ASN A 63 -11.02 6.68 6.32
CA ASN A 63 -11.24 7.14 4.95
C ASN A 63 -12.35 8.21 4.93
N GLU A 64 -12.14 9.28 4.18
CA GLU A 64 -13.12 10.37 4.03
C GLU A 64 -14.23 10.04 3.03
N ARG A 65 -14.05 8.99 2.21
CA ARG A 65 -15.02 8.51 1.22
C ARG A 65 -15.96 7.50 1.85
N TYR A 66 -17.24 7.81 1.89
CA TYR A 66 -18.29 6.95 2.43
C TYR A 66 -19.25 6.55 1.30
N ILE A 67 -19.88 5.38 1.43
CA ILE A 67 -20.96 4.99 0.52
C ILE A 67 -22.19 5.82 0.86
N GLY A 68 -22.77 6.42 -0.17
CA GLY A 68 -24.04 7.13 -0.13
C GLY A 68 -25.08 6.46 -1.02
N LEU A 69 -26.32 6.42 -0.55
CA LEU A 69 -27.49 6.02 -1.34
C LEU A 69 -28.32 7.28 -1.58
N LYS A 70 -28.26 7.80 -2.81
CA LYS A 70 -29.09 8.93 -3.22
C LYS A 70 -30.44 8.37 -3.63
N MET A 71 -31.48 8.72 -2.89
CA MET A 71 -32.82 8.22 -3.11
C MET A 71 -33.39 8.82 -4.40
N LYS A 72 -33.89 7.97 -5.30
CA LYS A 72 -34.67 8.41 -6.48
C LYS A 72 -36.15 8.53 -6.12
N ASP A 73 -36.62 7.63 -5.26
CA ASP A 73 -37.94 7.64 -4.63
C ASP A 73 -37.81 7.10 -3.19
N ASP A 74 -38.86 6.54 -2.60
CA ASP A 74 -38.85 5.96 -1.26
C ASP A 74 -38.20 4.57 -1.17
N GLU A 75 -38.09 3.83 -2.28
CA GLU A 75 -37.61 2.44 -2.34
C GLU A 75 -36.40 2.23 -3.26
N THR A 76 -36.11 3.15 -4.17
CA THR A 76 -35.03 3.04 -5.15
C THR A 76 -33.95 4.10 -4.94
N TYR A 77 -32.70 3.72 -5.23
CA TYR A 77 -31.55 4.55 -4.97
C TYR A 77 -30.49 4.44 -6.07
N GLU A 78 -29.61 5.42 -6.10
CA GLU A 78 -28.34 5.42 -6.81
C GLU A 78 -27.18 5.37 -5.81
N ILE A 79 -26.19 4.52 -6.08
CA ILE A 79 -24.99 4.41 -5.25
C ILE A 79 -24.01 5.51 -5.65
N MET A 80 -23.66 6.34 -4.67
CA MET A 80 -22.74 7.46 -4.80
C MET A 80 -21.63 7.35 -3.75
N ILE A 81 -20.53 8.05 -3.97
CA ILE A 81 -19.52 8.30 -2.95
C ILE A 81 -19.74 9.68 -2.35
N VAL A 82 -19.70 9.76 -1.03
CA VAL A 82 -19.90 10.98 -0.26
C VAL A 82 -18.66 11.27 0.55
N ARG A 83 -18.08 12.47 0.38
CA ARG A 83 -16.94 12.90 1.21
C ARG A 83 -17.42 13.55 2.48
N LYS A 84 -17.83 12.73 3.44
CA LYS A 84 -18.37 13.20 4.72
C LYS A 84 -18.23 12.16 5.82
N LYS A 85 -17.54 12.54 6.89
CA LYS A 85 -17.41 11.71 8.08
C LYS A 85 -18.75 11.61 8.82
N ILE A 86 -19.13 10.39 9.16
CA ILE A 86 -20.22 10.11 10.09
C ILE A 86 -19.71 9.28 11.27
N ASN A 87 -20.36 9.41 12.41
CA ASN A 87 -20.05 8.70 13.66
C ASN A 87 -21.14 7.69 14.05
N THR A 88 -22.27 7.68 13.36
CA THR A 88 -23.32 6.67 13.45
C THR A 88 -23.14 5.63 12.34
N ASP A 89 -23.84 4.50 12.42
CA ASP A 89 -23.79 3.47 11.36
C ASP A 89 -24.45 3.96 10.07
N PHE A 90 -25.59 4.64 10.21
CA PHE A 90 -26.34 5.25 9.11
C PHE A 90 -26.68 6.70 9.46
N LYS A 91 -26.72 7.55 8.44
CA LYS A 91 -27.17 8.94 8.58
C LYS A 91 -28.01 9.34 7.37
N LYS A 92 -29.25 9.78 7.61
CA LYS A 92 -30.06 10.47 6.59
C LYS A 92 -29.65 11.94 6.53
N ILE A 93 -29.54 12.46 5.32
CA ILE A 93 -29.47 13.89 5.01
C ILE A 93 -30.68 14.21 4.13
N SER A 94 -31.49 15.17 4.56
CA SER A 94 -32.66 15.56 3.78
C SER A 94 -32.25 16.36 2.54
N SER A 95 -32.97 16.18 1.45
CA SER A 95 -32.86 17.01 0.23
C SER A 95 -33.04 18.52 0.48
N LYS A 96 -33.73 18.90 1.57
CA LYS A 96 -33.91 20.32 1.99
C LYS A 96 -32.75 20.87 2.81
N SER A 97 -31.76 20.04 3.15
CA SER A 97 -30.61 20.47 3.93
C SER A 97 -29.80 21.50 3.15
N LYS A 98 -29.36 22.57 3.81
CA LYS A 98 -28.38 23.53 3.25
C LYS A 98 -26.95 22.98 3.27
N GLU A 99 -26.76 21.79 3.83
CA GLU A 99 -25.46 21.18 4.01
C GLU A 99 -24.89 20.73 2.67
N SER A 100 -23.76 21.32 2.28
CA SER A 100 -23.07 20.94 1.05
C SER A 100 -22.18 19.72 1.30
N TYR A 101 -22.21 18.78 0.37
CA TYR A 101 -21.33 17.61 0.37
C TYR A 101 -20.92 17.31 -1.07
N LYS A 102 -19.69 16.80 -1.21
CA LYS A 102 -19.18 16.38 -2.51
C LYS A 102 -19.68 14.97 -2.79
N LEU A 103 -20.52 14.85 -3.82
CA LEU A 103 -20.95 13.60 -4.39
C LEU A 103 -20.09 13.26 -5.61
N SER A 104 -19.72 12.00 -5.72
CA SER A 104 -19.06 11.47 -6.91
C SER A 104 -19.67 10.12 -7.28
N ASN A 105 -19.68 9.84 -8.58
CA ASN A 105 -20.10 8.55 -9.09
C ASN A 105 -19.09 7.47 -8.65
N ILE A 106 -19.60 6.32 -8.22
CA ILE A 106 -18.78 5.22 -7.70
C ILE A 106 -17.78 4.66 -8.73
N GLU A 107 -18.16 4.58 -10.00
CA GLU A 107 -17.27 4.10 -11.07
C GLU A 107 -16.06 5.03 -11.23
N LYS A 108 -16.31 6.34 -11.18
CA LYS A 108 -15.25 7.36 -11.26
C LYS A 108 -14.29 7.24 -10.08
N GLU A 109 -14.81 7.12 -8.84
CA GLU A 109 -13.96 7.02 -7.65
C GLU A 109 -13.17 5.71 -7.59
N ILE A 110 -13.77 4.58 -8.01
CA ILE A 110 -13.04 3.30 -8.10
C ILE A 110 -11.88 3.44 -9.11
N ASN A 111 -12.13 4.02 -10.28
CA ASN A 111 -11.07 4.27 -11.27
C ASN A 111 -9.98 5.21 -10.75
N GLU A 112 -10.35 6.30 -10.05
CA GLU A 112 -9.39 7.21 -9.42
C GLU A 112 -8.53 6.48 -8.38
N GLN A 113 -9.13 5.65 -7.52
CA GLN A 113 -8.41 4.83 -6.54
C GLN A 113 -7.47 3.82 -7.19
N PHE A 114 -7.89 3.15 -8.27
CA PHE A 114 -7.01 2.23 -9.00
C PHE A 114 -5.82 2.95 -9.66
N ASN A 115 -6.05 4.15 -10.21
CA ASN A 115 -4.97 4.98 -10.75
C ASN A 115 -4.00 5.42 -9.66
N GLU A 116 -4.49 5.75 -8.47
CA GLU A 116 -3.65 6.07 -7.30
C GLU A 116 -2.83 4.85 -6.85
N LEU A 117 -3.43 3.65 -6.81
CA LEU A 117 -2.70 2.41 -6.51
C LEU A 117 -1.59 2.15 -7.53
N GLY A 118 -1.88 2.32 -8.82
CA GLY A 118 -0.87 2.23 -9.88
C GLY A 118 0.30 3.19 -9.62
N LYS A 119 0.02 4.46 -9.29
CA LYS A 119 1.06 5.44 -8.94
C LYS A 119 1.88 5.01 -7.73
N ILE A 120 1.26 4.48 -6.67
CA ILE A 120 1.98 3.98 -5.50
C ILE A 120 2.90 2.83 -5.91
N VAL A 121 2.43 1.88 -6.71
CA VAL A 121 3.28 0.79 -7.22
C VAL A 121 4.44 1.35 -8.04
N PHE A 122 4.21 2.31 -8.93
CA PHE A 122 5.28 2.96 -9.68
C PHE A 122 6.26 3.75 -8.80
N ILE A 123 5.79 4.42 -7.75
CA ILE A 123 6.65 5.09 -6.78
C ILE A 123 7.48 4.07 -6.00
N LEU A 124 6.87 2.97 -5.56
CA LEU A 124 7.57 1.92 -4.81
C LEU A 124 8.57 1.15 -5.68
N VAL A 125 8.20 0.87 -6.93
CA VAL A 125 9.08 0.23 -7.93
C VAL A 125 10.18 1.20 -8.36
N GLY A 126 9.85 2.46 -8.62
CA GLY A 126 10.81 3.50 -8.99
C GLY A 126 11.77 3.88 -7.86
N LYS A 127 11.31 3.86 -6.60
CA LYS A 127 12.18 4.01 -5.42
C LYS A 127 13.11 2.81 -5.21
N LYS A 128 12.82 1.66 -5.84
CA LYS A 128 13.73 0.51 -5.89
C LYS A 128 14.82 0.65 -6.97
N ILE A 129 14.81 1.73 -7.75
CA ILE A 129 15.85 2.10 -8.73
C ILE A 129 16.70 3.26 -8.16
N GLN A 130 16.94 3.24 -6.86
CA GLN A 130 18.06 3.98 -6.30
C GLN A 130 19.19 2.96 -6.15
N GLU A 131 20.15 3.02 -7.07
CA GLU A 131 21.44 2.35 -6.94
C GLU A 131 22.18 3.02 -5.78
N ASP A 132 21.75 2.73 -4.56
CA ASP A 132 22.46 3.21 -3.38
C ASP A 132 23.76 2.39 -3.30
N ILE A 133 24.83 2.93 -3.87
CA ILE A 133 26.19 2.51 -3.53
C ILE A 133 26.41 2.96 -2.09
N ILE A 134 26.35 2.03 -1.16
CA ILE A 134 26.53 2.34 0.26
C ILE A 134 27.96 1.98 0.66
N GLU A 135 28.72 2.98 1.10
CA GLU A 135 30.14 2.80 1.46
C GLU A 135 30.38 2.98 2.96
N LYS A 136 31.31 2.20 3.51
CA LYS A 136 31.77 2.33 4.89
C LYS A 136 33.26 2.09 4.99
N GLU A 137 33.96 3.05 5.57
CA GLU A 137 35.37 2.88 5.91
C GLU A 137 35.54 1.95 7.10
N ILE A 138 36.58 1.12 7.04
CA ILE A 138 36.96 0.20 8.10
C ILE A 138 38.40 0.47 8.47
N ASN A 139 38.64 0.70 9.76
CA ASN A 139 39.99 0.83 10.28
C ASN A 139 40.62 -0.56 10.44
N HIS A 140 41.08 -1.16 9.33
CA HIS A 140 41.80 -2.43 9.32
C HIS A 140 42.99 -2.39 8.35
N LYS A 141 44.06 -3.17 8.65
CA LYS A 141 45.32 -3.15 7.88
C LYS A 141 45.12 -3.64 6.44
N SER A 142 44.34 -4.71 6.28
CA SER A 142 44.14 -5.40 4.99
C SER A 142 42.85 -4.98 4.26
N LEU A 143 41.93 -4.29 4.95
CA LEU A 143 40.65 -3.86 4.37
C LEU A 143 40.29 -2.47 4.89
N LYS A 144 40.24 -1.50 3.99
CA LYS A 144 40.01 -0.09 4.30
C LYS A 144 38.58 0.36 4.05
N LYS A 145 37.86 -0.29 3.13
CA LYS A 145 36.50 0.09 2.76
C LYS A 145 35.66 -1.13 2.38
N ILE A 146 34.38 -1.08 2.76
CA ILE A 146 33.35 -1.97 2.22
C ILE A 146 32.33 -1.12 1.46
N THR A 147 32.04 -1.51 0.24
CA THR A 147 31.03 -0.89 -0.61
C THR A 147 29.94 -1.92 -0.93
N TRP A 148 28.69 -1.63 -0.60
CA TRP A 148 27.56 -2.35 -1.16
C TRP A 148 27.19 -1.69 -2.48
N ASP A 149 27.39 -2.41 -3.56
CA ASP A 149 27.06 -1.95 -4.91
C ASP A 149 26.31 -3.06 -5.65
N SER A 150 25.01 -2.87 -5.85
CA SER A 150 24.16 -3.86 -6.54
C SER A 150 24.44 -3.98 -8.04
N SER A 151 25.17 -3.02 -8.63
CA SER A 151 25.48 -2.97 -10.07
C SER A 151 26.62 -3.90 -10.49
N ILE A 152 27.45 -4.38 -9.56
CA ILE A 152 28.60 -5.23 -9.88
C ILE A 152 28.16 -6.61 -10.42
N HIS A 153 28.96 -7.19 -11.33
CA HIS A 153 28.61 -8.46 -11.97
C HIS A 153 28.98 -9.71 -11.16
N LYS A 154 29.95 -9.61 -10.25
CA LYS A 154 30.39 -10.71 -9.37
C LYS A 154 29.80 -10.55 -7.96
N PRO A 155 29.61 -11.63 -7.18
CA PRO A 155 29.12 -11.53 -5.80
C PRO A 155 30.01 -10.65 -4.91
N PHE A 156 31.32 -10.72 -5.13
CA PHE A 156 32.35 -9.96 -4.43
C PHE A 156 33.42 -9.48 -5.42
N ILE A 157 33.96 -8.29 -5.17
CA ILE A 157 35.15 -7.77 -5.84
C ILE A 157 36.08 -7.22 -4.77
N LEU A 158 37.33 -7.68 -4.74
CA LEU A 158 38.36 -7.10 -3.89
C LEU A 158 39.35 -6.36 -4.79
N ASP A 159 39.36 -5.03 -4.71
CA ASP A 159 40.38 -4.19 -5.35
C ASP A 159 41.25 -3.55 -4.26
N LYS A 160 42.50 -4.02 -4.18
CA LYS A 160 43.47 -3.65 -3.15
C LYS A 160 42.92 -3.91 -1.75
N ALA A 161 42.39 -2.88 -1.09
CA ALA A 161 41.85 -2.92 0.25
C ALA A 161 40.35 -2.52 0.29
N ASN A 162 39.67 -2.53 -0.85
CA ASN A 162 38.25 -2.19 -0.97
C ASN A 162 37.47 -3.44 -1.38
N LEU A 163 36.51 -3.83 -0.55
CA LEU A 163 35.62 -4.96 -0.82
C LEU A 163 34.28 -4.43 -1.30
N SER A 164 33.92 -4.72 -2.55
CA SER A 164 32.58 -4.48 -3.09
C SER A 164 31.72 -5.73 -2.98
N ILE A 165 30.50 -5.56 -2.48
CA ILE A 165 29.53 -6.63 -2.21
C ILE A 165 28.26 -6.34 -3.02
N LYS A 166 27.77 -7.34 -3.74
CA LYS A 166 26.55 -7.20 -4.55
C LYS A 166 25.26 -7.27 -3.74
N ASN A 167 25.14 -8.30 -2.90
CA ASN A 167 23.94 -8.57 -2.11
C ASN A 167 24.30 -9.17 -0.74
N PRO A 168 24.41 -8.34 0.32
CA PRO A 168 24.76 -8.79 1.66
C PRO A 168 23.65 -9.60 2.35
N TYR A 169 22.46 -9.70 1.74
CA TYR A 169 21.30 -10.40 2.31
C TYR A 169 21.00 -11.74 1.62
N SER A 170 21.88 -12.22 0.74
CA SER A 170 21.72 -13.55 0.16
C SER A 170 21.97 -14.64 1.22
N ILE A 171 21.22 -15.74 1.14
CA ILE A 171 21.29 -16.85 2.12
C ILE A 171 22.71 -17.45 2.18
N GLU A 172 23.43 -17.44 1.05
CA GLU A 172 24.79 -17.98 0.93
C GLU A 172 25.88 -16.92 1.15
N PHE A 173 25.51 -15.72 1.61
CA PHE A 173 26.41 -14.57 1.68
C PHE A 173 27.63 -14.82 2.57
N LEU A 174 27.42 -15.21 3.84
CA LEU A 174 28.51 -15.33 4.81
C LEU A 174 29.48 -16.49 4.49
N PRO A 175 29.01 -17.71 4.16
CA PRO A 175 29.91 -18.78 3.74
C PRO A 175 30.73 -18.40 2.50
N SER A 176 30.09 -17.77 1.51
CA SER A 176 30.75 -17.38 0.26
C SER A 176 31.74 -16.22 0.46
N LEU A 177 31.42 -15.27 1.35
CA LEU A 177 32.31 -14.18 1.71
C LEU A 177 33.54 -14.71 2.46
N TYR A 178 33.34 -15.65 3.38
CA TYR A 178 34.41 -16.27 4.15
C TYR A 178 35.42 -16.96 3.22
N GLN A 179 34.91 -17.80 2.32
CA GLN A 179 35.75 -18.49 1.34
C GLN A 179 36.50 -17.49 0.45
N PHE A 180 35.79 -16.49 -0.10
CA PHE A 180 36.37 -15.48 -0.97
C PHE A 180 37.50 -14.68 -0.30
N LEU A 181 37.32 -14.26 0.96
CA LEU A 181 38.34 -13.50 1.68
C LEU A 181 39.54 -14.38 2.05
N SER A 182 39.31 -15.65 2.40
CA SER A 182 40.37 -16.63 2.64
C SER A 182 41.21 -16.88 1.38
N ASP A 183 40.57 -17.05 0.23
CA ASP A 183 41.24 -17.24 -1.08
C ASP A 183 42.08 -16.03 -1.50
N ASN A 184 41.74 -14.84 -0.98
CA ASN A 184 42.48 -13.60 -1.19
C ASN A 184 43.48 -13.27 -0.07
N GLY A 185 43.80 -14.23 0.80
CA GLY A 185 44.86 -14.11 1.81
C GLY A 185 44.51 -13.24 3.01
N ILE A 186 43.22 -12.99 3.27
CA ILE A 186 42.77 -12.33 4.50
C ILE A 186 42.75 -13.35 5.63
N ASP A 187 43.31 -13.00 6.78
CA ASP A 187 43.39 -13.91 7.92
C ASP A 187 42.01 -14.19 8.54
N SER A 188 41.85 -15.40 9.10
CA SER A 188 40.59 -15.88 9.66
C SER A 188 40.04 -14.99 10.79
N ALA A 189 40.90 -14.39 11.61
CA ALA A 189 40.50 -13.50 12.69
C ALA A 189 39.90 -12.18 12.16
N THR A 190 40.41 -11.67 11.04
CA THR A 190 39.84 -10.52 10.33
C THR A 190 38.47 -10.88 9.73
N ILE A 191 38.35 -12.04 9.09
CA ILE A 191 37.09 -12.49 8.46
C ILE A 191 35.99 -12.66 9.52
N GLU A 192 36.32 -13.23 10.68
CA GLU A 192 35.38 -13.43 11.79
C GLU A 192 34.90 -12.08 12.36
N LYS A 193 35.79 -11.10 12.53
CA LYS A 193 35.41 -9.74 12.96
C LYS A 193 34.50 -9.04 11.96
N LEU A 194 34.73 -9.24 10.67
CA LEU A 194 33.90 -8.68 9.60
C LEU A 194 32.52 -9.34 9.56
N SER A 195 32.48 -10.68 9.63
CA SER A 195 31.24 -11.45 9.65
C SER A 195 30.36 -11.04 10.83
N ASN A 196 30.93 -10.94 12.04
CA ASN A 196 30.23 -10.45 13.22
C ASN A 196 29.72 -9.01 13.07
N LYS A 197 30.48 -8.11 12.42
CA LYS A 197 30.01 -6.74 12.16
C LYS A 197 28.88 -6.68 11.13
N ILE A 198 28.88 -7.58 10.15
CA ILE A 198 27.83 -7.65 9.13
C ILE A 198 26.56 -8.30 9.70
N GLU A 199 26.69 -9.39 10.45
CA GLU A 199 25.58 -10.11 11.11
C GLU A 199 24.86 -9.28 12.17
N ASN A 200 25.61 -8.57 13.02
CA ASN A 200 25.02 -7.69 14.05
C ASN A 200 24.42 -6.39 13.49
N GLY A 201 24.29 -6.33 12.16
CA GLY A 201 23.89 -5.16 11.44
C GLY A 201 25.04 -4.16 11.40
N ILE A 202 25.69 -4.08 10.24
CA ILE A 202 26.09 -2.75 9.77
C ILE A 202 24.77 -1.97 9.66
N LYS A 203 24.40 -1.28 10.74
CA LYS A 203 23.53 -0.11 10.61
C LYS A 203 24.32 0.84 9.71
N PHE A 204 23.95 0.85 8.44
CA PHE A 204 24.21 1.97 7.56
C PHE A 204 23.43 3.17 8.10
#